data_AF-A0A1R3RJ63-F1
#
_entry.id   AF-A0A1R3RJ63-F1
#
_cell.length_a   1.000
_cell.length_b   1.000
_cell.length_c   1.000
_cell.angle_alpha   90.00
_cell.angle_beta   90.00
_cell.angle_gamma   90.00
#
_symmetry.space_group_name_H-M   'P 1'
#
loop_
_entity.id
_entity.type
_entity.pdbx_description
1 polymer ?
#
loop_
_entity_poly.entity_id
_entity_poly.type
_entity_poly.pdbx_seq_one_letter_code
_entity_poly.pdbx_strand_id
1 'polypeptide(L)'
;MDKYPVYLIKTHLAIQDPDLRSPRYHTTIFVETDPITGSGHIHEVDGDLTSPEGMHYQRKLAPRPESIDTFFSRTLLGHTTTAGYPETWDMILKAVPAPPQQKAFNIKRMRTEPFKRLSPLEFYEDDEERRPLMKCTEWVVDKAIPVLKEAGCLQVSLCL
;
A
#
# COMPACT_ATOMS: atom_id res chain seq x y z
N MET A 1 -14.57 -25.38 -2.72
CA MET A 1 -14.02 -24.38 -1.79
C MET A 1 -14.28 -23.04 -2.41
N ASP A 2 -15.12 -22.25 -1.75
CA ASP A 2 -15.42 -20.90 -2.23
C ASP A 2 -14.14 -20.06 -2.15
N LYS A 3 -13.99 -19.17 -3.13
CA LYS A 3 -12.81 -18.33 -3.25
C LYS A 3 -13.26 -16.90 -3.53
N TYR A 4 -12.60 -15.95 -2.88
CA TYR A 4 -12.76 -14.53 -3.19
C TYR A 4 -11.70 -14.10 -4.20
N PRO A 5 -12.07 -13.43 -5.31
CA PRO A 5 -11.09 -12.87 -6.22
C PRO A 5 -10.38 -11.68 -5.55
N VAL A 6 -9.07 -11.62 -5.78
CA VAL A 6 -8.18 -10.62 -5.20
C VAL A 6 -7.60 -9.78 -6.31
N TYR A 7 -7.65 -8.47 -6.14
CA TYR A 7 -7.24 -7.50 -7.14
C TYR A 7 -6.23 -6.50 -6.59
N LEU A 8 -5.34 -6.03 -7.46
CA LEU A 8 -4.58 -4.81 -7.28
C LEU A 8 -5.40 -3.65 -7.80
N ILE A 9 -5.67 -2.66 -6.94
CA ILE A 9 -6.39 -1.44 -7.30
C ILE A 9 -5.40 -0.29 -7.34
N LYS A 10 -5.51 0.55 -8.37
CA LYS A 10 -4.82 1.84 -8.45
C LYS A 10 -5.85 2.95 -8.53
N THR A 11 -5.67 3.98 -7.72
CA THR A 11 -6.48 5.22 -7.75
C THR A 11 -5.58 6.44 -7.90
N HIS A 12 -6.11 7.49 -8.51
CA HIS A 12 -5.45 8.77 -8.63
C HIS A 12 -5.23 9.41 -7.26
N LEU A 13 -4.02 9.91 -7.03
CA LEU A 13 -3.72 10.75 -5.87
C LEU A 13 -4.23 12.17 -6.11
N ALA A 14 -4.83 12.77 -5.08
CA ALA A 14 -5.23 14.18 -5.12
C ALA A 14 -4.01 15.12 -5.24
N ILE A 15 -2.89 14.77 -4.59
CA ILE A 15 -1.64 15.52 -4.62
C ILE A 15 -0.48 14.55 -4.87
N GLN A 16 0.36 14.85 -5.85
CA GLN A 16 1.56 14.09 -6.15
C GLN A 16 2.69 14.48 -5.18
N ASP A 17 3.50 13.50 -4.76
CA ASP A 17 4.67 13.78 -3.93
C ASP A 17 5.79 14.34 -4.81
N PRO A 18 6.26 15.58 -4.57
CA PRO A 18 7.28 16.21 -5.43
C PRO A 18 8.63 15.48 -5.36
N ASP A 19 8.88 14.67 -4.32
CA ASP A 19 10.11 13.89 -4.19
C ASP A 19 10.04 12.53 -4.92
N LEU A 20 8.95 12.24 -5.65
CA LEU A 20 8.76 11.00 -6.40
C LEU A 20 8.44 11.27 -7.88
N ARG A 21 8.83 10.34 -8.75
CA ARG A 21 8.52 10.42 -10.19
C ARG A 21 7.01 10.27 -10.42
N SER A 22 6.40 11.20 -11.14
CA SER A 22 4.98 11.19 -11.52
C SER A 22 4.73 10.54 -12.89
N PRO A 23 3.50 10.01 -13.14
CA PRO A 23 2.38 9.92 -12.21
C PRO A 23 2.54 8.78 -11.19
N ARG A 24 2.12 9.03 -9.96
CA ARG A 24 1.97 8.03 -8.89
C ARG A 24 0.50 7.79 -8.60
N TYR A 25 0.20 6.55 -8.23
CA TYR A 25 -1.13 6.10 -7.81
C TYR A 25 -1.10 5.71 -6.34
N HIS A 26 -2.25 5.81 -5.68
CA HIS A 26 -2.48 5.04 -4.44
C HIS A 26 -2.79 3.60 -4.86
N THR A 27 -2.02 2.65 -4.34
CA THR A 27 -2.12 1.25 -4.71
C THR A 27 -2.58 0.46 -3.51
N THR A 28 -3.60 -0.38 -3.67
CA THR A 28 -4.18 -1.20 -2.61
C THR A 28 -4.48 -2.62 -3.08
N ILE A 29 -4.67 -3.55 -2.14
CA ILE A 29 -5.19 -4.88 -2.42
C ILE A 29 -6.68 -4.88 -2.10
N PHE A 30 -7.51 -5.32 -3.04
CA PHE A 30 -8.96 -5.44 -2.85
C PHE A 30 -9.39 -6.91 -2.94
N VAL A 31 -10.13 -7.38 -1.95
CA VAL A 31 -10.74 -8.71 -1.95
C VAL A 31 -12.24 -8.54 -2.08
N GLU A 32 -12.79 -8.99 -3.20
CA GLU A 32 -14.23 -8.90 -3.47
C GLU A 32 -14.95 -10.03 -2.72
N THR A 33 -15.73 -9.67 -1.70
CA THR A 33 -16.42 -10.65 -0.84
C THR A 33 -17.90 -10.76 -1.12
N ASP A 34 -18.49 -9.80 -1.83
CA ASP A 34 -19.88 -9.83 -2.25
C ASP A 34 -19.97 -9.80 -3.79
N PRO A 35 -20.30 -10.93 -4.44
CA PRO A 35 -20.39 -11.01 -5.90
C PRO A 35 -21.63 -10.31 -6.48
N ILE A 36 -22.65 -10.00 -5.66
CA ILE A 36 -23.86 -9.32 -6.12
C ILE A 36 -23.57 -7.82 -6.29
N THR A 37 -22.97 -7.21 -5.28
CA THR A 37 -22.64 -5.77 -5.31
C THR A 37 -21.25 -5.50 -5.90
N GLY A 38 -20.36 -6.49 -5.91
CA GLY A 38 -18.92 -6.33 -6.18
C GLY A 38 -18.18 -5.60 -5.06
N SER A 39 -18.77 -5.48 -3.87
CA SER A 39 -18.13 -4.88 -2.70
C SER A 39 -17.23 -5.87 -1.98
N GLY A 40 -16.37 -5.34 -1.11
CA GLY A 40 -15.34 -6.15 -0.50
C GLY A 40 -14.51 -5.36 0.49
N HIS A 41 -13.28 -5.83 0.69
CA HIS A 41 -12.35 -5.21 1.61
C HIS A 41 -11.11 -4.70 0.90
N ILE A 42 -10.71 -3.49 1.24
CA ILE A 42 -9.40 -2.94 0.90
C ILE A 42 -8.44 -3.24 2.04
N HIS A 43 -7.26 -3.76 1.68
CA HIS A 43 -6.08 -3.85 2.52
C HIS A 43 -5.04 -2.84 2.02
N GLU A 44 -4.60 -1.96 2.89
CA GLU A 44 -3.67 -0.88 2.56
C GLU A 44 -2.82 -0.49 3.77
N VAL A 45 -1.81 0.34 3.51
CA VAL A 45 -1.23 1.19 4.54
C VAL A 45 -1.70 2.62 4.33
N ASP A 46 -2.02 3.30 5.41
CA ASP A 46 -2.53 4.66 5.44
C ASP A 46 -1.74 5.53 6.42
N GLY A 47 -1.82 6.85 6.25
CA GLY A 47 -0.97 7.82 6.92
C GLY A 47 0.03 8.45 5.95
N ASP A 48 1.12 9.00 6.48
CA ASP A 48 2.04 9.81 5.69
C ASP A 48 3.50 9.61 6.11
N LEU A 49 4.42 10.17 5.32
CA LEU A 49 5.86 9.98 5.55
C LEU A 49 6.49 11.02 6.49
N THR A 50 5.70 11.97 6.99
CA THR A 50 6.13 13.08 7.83
C THR A 50 5.77 12.89 9.30
N SER A 51 4.68 12.18 9.57
CA SER A 51 4.20 11.85 10.91
C SER A 51 5.14 10.86 11.61
N PRO A 52 5.38 10.99 12.94
CA PRO A 52 6.25 10.08 13.70
C PRO A 52 5.82 8.61 13.62
N GLU A 53 4.51 8.33 13.61
CA GLU A 53 4.00 6.96 13.44
C GLU A 53 4.16 6.43 12.01
N GLY A 54 4.44 7.30 11.04
CA GLY A 54 4.51 6.97 9.63
C GLY A 54 3.16 6.50 9.07
N MET A 55 3.21 5.47 8.23
CA MET A 55 2.04 4.77 7.76
C MET A 55 1.73 3.54 8.63
N HIS A 56 0.48 3.10 8.64
CA HIS A 56 0.03 1.92 9.38
C HIS A 56 -0.91 1.08 8.53
N TYR A 57 -0.89 -0.24 8.73
CA TYR A 57 -1.79 -1.15 8.05
C TYR A 57 -3.24 -0.95 8.51
N GLN A 58 -4.17 -0.99 7.57
CA GLN A 58 -5.60 -1.09 7.86
C GLN A 58 -6.34 -1.96 6.83
N ARG A 59 -7.48 -2.50 7.29
CA ARG A 59 -8.50 -3.11 6.44
C ARG A 59 -9.79 -2.32 6.56
N LYS A 60 -10.39 -1.98 5.42
CA LYS A 60 -11.67 -1.26 5.36
C LYS A 60 -12.65 -1.93 4.42
N LEU A 61 -13.94 -1.89 4.76
CA LEU A 61 -15.00 -2.24 3.82
C LEU A 61 -15.06 -1.17 2.72
N ALA A 62 -15.21 -1.59 1.47
CA ALA A 62 -15.25 -0.69 0.32
C ALA A 62 -16.28 -1.17 -0.71
N PRO A 63 -16.93 -0.23 -1.44
CA PRO A 63 -17.75 -0.58 -2.59
C PRO A 63 -16.88 -1.14 -3.72
N ARG A 64 -17.53 -1.53 -4.82
CA ARG A 64 -16.83 -1.91 -6.05
C ARG A 64 -15.83 -0.82 -6.46
N PRO A 65 -14.55 -1.14 -6.72
CA PRO A 65 -13.53 -0.14 -7.03
C PRO A 65 -13.89 0.78 -8.19
N GLU A 66 -14.57 0.29 -9.22
CA GLU A 66 -14.98 1.09 -10.38
C GLU A 66 -16.03 2.16 -10.06
N SER A 67 -16.65 2.15 -8.88
CA SER A 67 -17.69 3.11 -8.49
C SER A 67 -17.15 4.38 -7.82
N ILE A 68 -15.84 4.51 -7.62
CA ILE A 68 -15.23 5.71 -7.02
C ILE A 68 -14.58 6.57 -8.10
N ASP A 69 -14.73 7.89 -8.00
CA ASP A 69 -14.27 8.84 -9.03
C ASP A 69 -12.76 8.81 -9.27
N THR A 70 -11.98 8.44 -8.26
CA THR A 70 -10.51 8.38 -8.36
C THR A 70 -10.00 7.06 -8.92
N PHE A 71 -10.88 6.13 -9.31
CA PHE A 71 -10.48 4.84 -9.88
C PHE A 71 -9.64 5.01 -11.15
N PHE A 72 -8.50 4.33 -11.21
CA PHE A 72 -7.65 4.30 -12.40
C PHE A 72 -7.64 2.91 -13.04
N SER A 73 -7.36 1.86 -12.28
CA SER A 73 -7.27 0.51 -12.84
C SER A 73 -7.47 -0.59 -11.80
N ARG A 74 -7.92 -1.76 -12.26
CA ARG A 74 -7.99 -3.02 -11.51
C ARG A 74 -7.21 -4.11 -12.24
N THR A 75 -6.41 -4.88 -11.52
CA THR A 75 -5.69 -6.06 -12.06
C THR A 75 -5.97 -7.27 -11.18
N LEU A 76 -6.44 -8.39 -11.75
CA LEU A 76 -6.62 -9.63 -11.00
C LEU A 76 -5.25 -10.17 -10.57
N LEU A 77 -5.06 -10.34 -9.26
CA LEU A 77 -3.85 -10.94 -8.68
C LEU A 77 -4.00 -12.46 -8.50
N GLY A 78 -5.21 -12.93 -8.28
CA GLY A 78 -5.51 -14.33 -7.98
C GLY A 78 -6.73 -14.46 -7.09
N HIS A 79 -6.70 -15.43 -6.19
CA HIS A 79 -7.81 -15.74 -5.31
C HIS A 79 -7.33 -16.05 -3.89
N THR A 80 -8.16 -15.76 -2.89
CA THR A 80 -8.00 -16.24 -1.52
C THR A 80 -9.11 -17.22 -1.19
N THR A 81 -8.82 -18.20 -0.34
CA THR A 81 -9.86 -19.04 0.26
C THR A 81 -10.79 -18.19 1.13
N THR A 82 -12.08 -18.52 1.16
CA THR A 82 -13.00 -17.92 2.14
C THR A 82 -12.72 -18.38 3.57
N ALA A 83 -12.18 -19.59 3.73
CA ALA A 83 -11.82 -20.13 5.05
C ALA A 83 -10.68 -19.30 5.68
N GLY A 84 -10.96 -18.71 6.84
CA GLY A 84 -9.99 -17.91 7.61
C GLY A 84 -9.76 -16.49 7.08
N TYR A 85 -10.50 -16.07 6.05
CA TYR A 85 -10.56 -14.69 5.61
C TYR A 85 -11.70 -13.95 6.32
N PRO A 86 -11.48 -12.74 6.89
CA PRO A 86 -10.30 -11.88 6.75
C PRO A 86 -9.20 -12.05 7.82
N GLU A 87 -9.40 -12.84 8.87
CA GLU A 87 -8.56 -12.83 10.08
C GLU A 87 -7.10 -13.22 9.81
N THR A 88 -6.89 -14.21 8.96
CA THR A 88 -5.54 -14.69 8.60
C THR A 88 -4.77 -13.63 7.83
N TRP A 89 -5.45 -12.92 6.92
CA TRP A 89 -4.87 -11.80 6.17
C TRP A 89 -4.51 -10.65 7.11
N ASP A 90 -5.41 -10.28 8.03
CA ASP A 90 -5.15 -9.23 9.01
C ASP A 90 -3.94 -9.57 9.89
N MET A 91 -3.81 -10.81 10.36
CA MET A 91 -2.66 -11.26 11.14
C MET A 91 -1.36 -11.14 10.35
N ILE A 92 -1.33 -11.63 9.11
CA ILE A 92 -0.13 -11.62 8.27
C ILE A 92 0.28 -10.19 7.91
N LEU A 93 -0.67 -9.37 7.45
CA LEU A 93 -0.36 -8.02 6.97
C LEU A 93 -0.01 -7.05 8.10
N LYS A 94 -0.55 -7.24 9.31
CA LYS A 94 -0.10 -6.50 10.51
C LYS A 94 1.34 -6.80 10.89
N ALA A 95 1.85 -7.98 10.55
CA ALA A 95 3.25 -8.35 10.81
C ALA A 95 4.22 -7.78 9.76
N VAL A 96 3.72 -7.31 8.60
CA VAL A 96 4.55 -6.66 7.58
C VAL A 96 4.83 -5.23 8.03
N PRO A 97 6.11 -4.82 8.19
CA PRO A 97 6.44 -3.46 8.60
C PRO A 97 5.85 -2.44 7.64
N ALA A 98 5.00 -1.54 8.15
CA ALA A 98 4.47 -0.43 7.39
C ALA A 98 5.57 0.64 7.15
N PRO A 99 5.46 1.47 6.10
CA PRO A 99 6.43 2.51 5.84
C PRO A 99 6.57 3.48 7.02
N PRO A 100 7.77 3.65 7.60
CA PRO A 100 7.97 4.55 8.72
C PRO A 100 7.99 6.01 8.25
N GLN A 101 8.13 6.94 9.21
CA GLN A 101 8.54 8.31 8.91
C GLN A 101 9.82 8.30 8.07
N GLN A 102 9.82 9.08 6.99
CA GLN A 102 10.93 9.18 6.04
C GLN A 102 11.25 10.63 5.65
N LYS A 103 10.37 11.57 6.00
CA LYS A 103 10.50 13.00 5.73
C LYS A 103 10.35 13.78 7.04
N ALA A 104 11.07 14.89 7.13
CA ALA A 104 10.98 15.82 8.26
C ALA A 104 11.16 17.25 7.75
N PHE A 105 10.80 18.24 8.58
CA PHE A 105 11.01 19.63 8.25
C PHE A 105 12.48 20.03 8.42
N ASN A 106 13.15 20.41 7.33
CA ASN A 106 14.51 20.92 7.38
C ASN A 106 14.49 22.44 7.58
N ILE A 107 14.88 22.90 8.76
CA ILE A 107 14.94 24.32 9.12
C ILE A 107 15.97 25.09 8.27
N LYS A 108 17.05 24.44 7.81
CA LYS A 108 18.08 25.11 7.00
C LYS A 108 17.58 25.45 5.60
N ARG A 109 16.79 24.56 4.99
CA ARG A 109 16.22 24.72 3.63
C ARG A 109 14.77 25.19 3.63
N MET A 110 14.16 25.32 4.82
CA MET A 110 12.76 25.72 5.03
C MET A 110 11.75 24.90 4.22
N ARG A 111 11.94 23.58 4.16
CA ARG A 111 11.04 22.66 3.45
C ARG A 111 10.96 21.29 4.13
N THR A 112 9.86 20.57 3.89
CA THR A 112 9.74 19.15 4.26
C THR A 112 10.42 18.30 3.21
N GLU A 113 11.43 17.54 3.59
CA GLU A 113 12.21 16.72 2.67
C GLU A 113 12.66 15.38 3.29
N PRO A 114 13.10 14.41 2.48
CA PRO A 114 13.56 13.12 2.98
C PRO A 114 14.78 13.23 3.89
N PHE A 115 14.86 12.41 4.93
CA PHE A 115 16.03 12.32 5.81
C PHE A 115 16.79 11.00 5.66
N LYS A 116 18.07 11.02 6.01
CA LYS A 116 18.97 9.88 6.08
C LYS A 116 18.88 9.17 7.44
N ARG A 117 18.72 9.95 8.51
CA ARG A 117 18.57 9.43 9.87
C ARG A 117 17.60 10.32 10.64
N LEU A 118 16.74 9.73 11.46
CA LEU A 118 15.79 10.47 12.29
C LEU A 118 16.39 10.89 13.63
N SER A 119 17.27 10.07 14.20
CA SER A 119 17.88 10.31 15.51
C SER A 119 19.38 9.95 15.51
N PRO A 120 20.30 10.95 15.52
CA PRO A 120 20.02 12.38 15.32
C PRO A 120 19.42 12.64 13.92
N LEU A 121 18.63 13.72 13.80
CA LEU A 121 18.01 14.11 12.53
C LEU A 121 19.09 14.60 11.55
N GLU A 122 19.24 13.89 10.45
CA GLU A 122 20.25 14.13 9.41
C GLU A 122 19.57 14.06 8.04
N PHE A 123 19.63 15.15 7.28
CA PHE A 123 19.13 15.23 5.92
C PHE A 123 20.21 14.88 4.90
N TYR A 124 19.80 14.59 3.66
CA TYR A 124 20.74 14.42 2.55
C TYR A 124 21.32 15.77 2.10
N GLU A 125 22.57 15.77 1.66
CA GLU A 125 23.17 16.90 0.96
C GLU A 125 22.66 16.99 -0.49
N ASP A 126 22.89 18.12 -1.18
CA ASP A 126 22.25 18.40 -2.47
C ASP A 126 22.64 17.41 -3.59
N ASP A 127 23.87 16.89 -3.55
CA ASP A 127 24.40 15.90 -4.50
C ASP A 127 24.45 14.47 -3.92
N GLU A 128 23.92 14.24 -2.72
CA GLU A 128 23.91 12.92 -2.10
C GLU A 128 22.75 12.07 -2.65
N GLU A 129 23.06 10.83 -3.04
CA GLU A 129 22.04 9.89 -3.49
C GLU A 129 21.06 9.57 -2.36
N ARG A 130 19.77 9.83 -2.62
CA ARG A 130 18.70 9.59 -1.66
C ARG A 130 18.23 8.14 -1.72
N ARG A 131 18.00 7.52 -0.56
CA ARG A 131 17.26 6.25 -0.51
C ARG A 131 15.86 6.46 -1.09
N PRO A 132 15.36 5.56 -1.95
CA PRO A 132 14.00 5.63 -2.47
C PRO A 132 12.97 5.65 -1.33
N LEU A 133 11.98 6.53 -1.44
CA LEU A 133 10.87 6.55 -0.48
C LEU A 133 10.00 5.31 -0.67
N MET A 134 9.67 4.65 0.43
CA MET A 134 8.68 3.59 0.47
C MET A 134 7.32 4.20 0.83
N LYS A 135 6.32 4.09 -0.05
CA LYS A 135 4.92 4.48 0.24
C LYS A 135 4.02 3.26 0.15
N CYS A 136 2.70 3.49 0.12
CA CYS A 136 1.69 2.44 -0.05
C CYS A 136 1.95 1.53 -1.26
N THR A 137 2.42 2.08 -2.39
CA THR A 137 2.67 1.29 -3.59
C THR A 137 3.79 0.29 -3.41
N GLU A 138 4.94 0.74 -2.92
CA GLU A 138 6.08 -0.13 -2.63
C GLU A 138 5.73 -1.15 -1.54
N TRP A 139 5.01 -0.74 -0.48
CA TRP A 139 4.56 -1.67 0.55
C TRP A 139 3.64 -2.77 -0.03
N VAL A 140 2.67 -2.41 -0.88
CA VAL A 140 1.77 -3.40 -1.48
C VAL A 140 2.52 -4.35 -2.42
N VAL A 141 3.29 -3.81 -3.35
CA VAL A 141 3.90 -4.58 -4.45
C VAL A 141 5.11 -5.39 -3.96
N ASP A 142 5.96 -4.77 -3.15
CA ASP A 142 7.26 -5.36 -2.80
C ASP A 142 7.23 -6.13 -1.47
N LYS A 143 6.19 -5.93 -0.63
CA LYS A 143 6.09 -6.56 0.69
C LYS A 143 4.81 -7.36 0.87
N ALA A 144 3.64 -6.73 0.81
CA ALA A 144 2.37 -7.37 1.16
C ALA A 144 2.02 -8.53 0.22
N ILE A 145 2.06 -8.31 -1.11
CA ILE A 145 1.73 -9.34 -2.10
C ILE A 145 2.68 -10.55 -2.00
N PRO A 146 4.02 -10.39 -1.95
CA PRO A 146 4.93 -11.51 -1.75
C PRO A 146 4.63 -12.31 -0.48
N VAL A 147 4.45 -11.66 0.67
CA VAL A 147 4.17 -12.33 1.95
C VAL A 147 2.85 -13.09 1.91
N LEU A 148 1.80 -12.53 1.31
CA LEU A 148 0.51 -13.23 1.15
C LEU A 148 0.62 -14.47 0.24
N LYS A 149 1.46 -14.41 -0.79
CA LYS A 149 1.74 -15.57 -1.67
C LYS A 149 2.50 -16.65 -0.91
N GLU A 150 3.55 -16.27 -0.18
CA GLU A 150 4.39 -17.19 0.61
C GLU A 150 3.57 -17.91 1.69
N ALA A 151 2.65 -17.18 2.35
CA ALA A 151 1.74 -17.76 3.33
C ALA A 151 0.60 -18.60 2.71
N GLY A 152 0.49 -18.69 1.38
CA GLY A 152 -0.58 -19.40 0.69
C GLY A 152 -1.95 -18.73 0.74
N CYS A 153 -2.02 -17.50 1.28
CA CYS A 153 -3.24 -16.70 1.37
C CYS A 153 -3.66 -16.13 0.01
N LEU A 154 -2.69 -15.78 -0.85
CA LEU A 154 -2.94 -15.34 -2.22
C LEU A 154 -2.47 -16.41 -3.21
N GLN A 155 -3.43 -17.12 -3.80
CA GLN A 155 -3.19 -18.11 -4.84
C GLN A 155 -3.24 -17.41 -6.19
N VAL A 156 -2.08 -17.23 -6.82
CA VAL A 156 -1.99 -16.64 -8.16
C VAL A 156 -2.68 -17.58 -9.14
N SER A 157 -3.54 -17.02 -9.98
CA SER A 157 -4.04 -17.77 -11.14
C SER A 157 -2.83 -18.03 -12.04
N LEU A 158 -2.38 -19.29 -12.12
CA LEU A 158 -1.47 -19.72 -13.18
C LEU A 158 -2.21 -19.45 -14.49
N CYS A 159 -1.85 -18.38 -15.20
CA CYS A 159 -2.23 -18.28 -16.60
C CYS A 159 -1.52 -19.43 -17.33
N LEU A 160 -2.33 -20.31 -17.93
CA LEU A 160 -1.92 -21.21 -19.00
C LEU A 160 -1.44 -20.40 -20.22
#